data_AF-A0A8J8J8A8-F1
#
_entry.id   AF-A0A8J8J8A8-F1
#
_cell.length_a   1.000
_cell.length_b   1.000
_cell.length_c   1.000
_cell.angle_alpha   90.00
_cell.angle_beta   90.00
_cell.angle_gamma   90.00
#
_symmetry.space_group_name_H-M   'P 1'
#
loop_
_entity.id
_entity.type
_entity.pdbx_description
1 polymer ?
#
loop_
_entity_poly.entity_id
_entity_poly.type
_entity_poly.pdbx_seq_one_letter_code
_entity_poly.pdbx_strand_id
1 'polypeptide(L)'
;MEPALTGLGTLALFGFLFALFIAGLILAFSAKLVGIRDASIVGAMVAIVGGGILGAIVGGIVALVFSIAGPMGVALGWLAFMITYIWVIKVVFHTDWLRAFLAWLIAIVVEILIAGILSIAGIATLGMLHP
;
A
#
# COMPACT_ATOMS: atom_id res chain seq x y z
N MET A 1 -21.92 24.19 3.49
CA MET A 1 -21.26 23.03 2.88
C MET A 1 -22.32 21.95 2.81
N GLU A 2 -22.66 21.43 1.63
CA GLU A 2 -23.78 20.49 1.48
C GLU A 2 -23.52 19.22 2.30
N PRO A 3 -24.51 18.74 3.08
CA PRO A 3 -24.36 17.53 3.92
C PRO A 3 -23.92 16.29 3.12
N ALA A 4 -24.21 16.25 1.81
CA ALA A 4 -23.77 15.22 0.89
C ALA A 4 -22.24 15.20 0.66
N LEU A 5 -21.59 16.37 0.57
CA LEU A 5 -20.14 16.48 0.34
C LEU A 5 -19.36 16.05 1.60
N THR A 6 -19.86 16.42 2.78
CA THR A 6 -19.32 15.97 4.08
C THR A 6 -19.53 14.47 4.30
N GLY A 7 -20.66 13.91 3.85
CA GLY A 7 -20.94 12.47 3.92
C GLY A 7 -19.97 11.65 3.06
N LEU A 8 -19.76 12.06 1.80
CA LEU A 8 -18.82 11.41 0.87
C LEU A 8 -17.37 11.50 1.37
N GLY A 9 -16.94 12.65 1.88
CA GLY A 9 -15.60 12.81 2.44
C GLY A 9 -15.36 11.89 3.65
N THR A 10 -16.37 11.76 4.53
CA THR A 10 -16.29 10.88 5.71
C THR A 10 -16.20 9.41 5.31
N LEU A 11 -17.04 8.95 4.37
CA LEU A 11 -17.00 7.59 3.82
C LEU A 11 -15.65 7.27 3.17
N ALA A 12 -15.11 8.19 2.37
CA ALA A 12 -13.81 8.02 1.74
C ALA A 12 -12.67 7.88 2.76
N LEU A 13 -12.68 8.69 3.81
CA LEU A 13 -11.70 8.59 4.89
C LEU A 13 -11.77 7.25 5.62
N PHE A 14 -12.97 6.80 6.01
CA PHE A 14 -13.13 5.49 6.66
C PHE A 14 -12.77 4.33 5.73
N GLY A 15 -13.13 4.42 4.45
CA GLY A 15 -12.72 3.43 3.44
C GLY A 15 -11.20 3.34 3.30
N PHE A 16 -10.51 4.49 3.28
CA PHE A 16 -9.05 4.55 3.24
C PHE A 16 -8.41 3.95 4.51
N LEU A 17 -8.89 4.33 5.70
CA LEU A 17 -8.39 3.77 6.97
C LEU A 17 -8.61 2.26 7.06
N PHE A 18 -9.76 1.78 6.59
CA PHE A 18 -10.06 0.35 6.52
C PHE A 18 -9.13 -0.36 5.53
N ALA A 19 -8.88 0.21 4.35
CA ALA A 19 -7.94 -0.35 3.38
C ALA A 19 -6.52 -0.45 3.96
N LEU A 20 -6.03 0.58 4.66
CA LEU A 20 -4.73 0.54 5.34
C LEU A 20 -4.67 -0.56 6.41
N PHE A 21 -5.75 -0.76 7.16
CA PHE A 21 -5.83 -1.84 8.14
C PHE A 21 -5.75 -3.22 7.49
N ILE A 22 -6.52 -3.44 6.41
CA ILE A 22 -6.48 -4.69 5.64
C ILE A 22 -5.09 -4.92 5.03
N ALA A 23 -4.47 -3.90 4.45
CA ALA A 23 -3.10 -3.98 3.93
C ALA A 23 -2.10 -4.37 5.04
N GLY A 24 -2.24 -3.81 6.25
CA GLY A 24 -1.44 -4.19 7.41
C GLY A 24 -1.64 -5.65 7.81
N LEU A 25 -2.87 -6.14 7.83
CA LEU A 25 -3.15 -7.57 8.10
C LEU A 25 -2.50 -8.47 7.06
N ILE A 26 -2.68 -8.18 5.77
CA ILE A 26 -2.11 -8.95 4.67
C ILE A 26 -0.60 -9.00 4.82
N LEU A 27 0.06 -7.85 5.02
CA LEU A 27 1.50 -7.79 5.18
C LEU A 27 1.99 -8.59 6.41
N ALA A 28 1.26 -8.56 7.53
CA ALA A 28 1.61 -9.36 8.71
C ALA A 28 1.58 -10.87 8.41
N PHE A 29 0.58 -11.34 7.66
CA PHE A 29 0.50 -12.74 7.23
C PHE A 29 1.59 -13.07 6.19
N SER A 30 1.80 -12.21 5.20
CA SER A 30 2.87 -12.37 4.20
C SER A 30 4.25 -12.46 4.85
N ALA A 31 4.52 -11.62 5.84
CA ALA A 31 5.76 -11.65 6.63
C ALA A 31 5.95 -13.01 7.34
N LYS A 32 4.90 -13.53 7.99
CA LYS A 32 4.94 -14.85 8.64
C LYS A 32 5.18 -15.98 7.64
N LEU A 33 4.54 -15.91 6.47
CA LEU A 33 4.69 -16.91 5.40
C LEU A 33 6.12 -17.00 4.88
N VAL A 34 6.85 -15.88 4.82
CA VAL A 34 8.25 -15.84 4.36
C VAL A 34 9.28 -16.03 5.49
N GLY A 35 8.81 -16.43 6.68
CA GLY A 35 9.67 -16.80 7.81
C GLY A 35 10.01 -15.67 8.79
N ILE A 36 9.32 -14.53 8.75
CA ILE A 36 9.41 -13.46 9.76
C ILE A 36 8.44 -13.80 10.90
N ARG A 37 8.88 -14.63 11.85
CA ARG A 37 8.02 -15.22 12.89
C ARG A 37 7.42 -14.19 13.85
N ASP A 38 8.19 -13.15 14.16
CA ASP A 38 7.81 -12.10 15.13
C ASP A 38 7.03 -10.95 14.49
N ALA A 39 6.56 -11.11 13.24
CA ALA A 39 5.76 -10.10 12.56
C ALA A 39 4.43 -9.88 13.30
N SER A 40 4.29 -8.70 13.90
CA SER A 40 3.07 -8.26 14.57
C SER A 40 2.18 -7.45 13.62
N ILE A 41 0.87 -7.47 13.87
CA ILE A 41 -0.09 -6.66 13.10
C ILE A 41 0.21 -5.16 13.25
N VAL A 42 0.54 -4.72 14.48
CA VAL A 42 0.91 -3.32 14.74
C VAL A 42 2.17 -2.94 13.96
N GLY A 43 3.20 -3.80 13.97
CA GLY A 43 4.39 -3.60 13.15
C GLY A 43 4.06 -3.52 11.66
N ALA A 44 3.18 -4.39 11.15
CA ALA A 44 2.75 -4.33 9.76
C ALA A 44 2.00 -3.03 9.44
N MET A 45 1.12 -2.55 10.31
CA MET A 45 0.44 -1.26 10.13
C MET A 45 1.44 -0.08 10.11
N VAL A 46 2.43 -0.09 11.01
CA VAL A 46 3.52 0.90 11.00
C VAL A 46 4.33 0.81 9.72
N ALA A 47 4.60 -0.39 9.22
CA ALA A 47 5.32 -0.59 7.96
C ALA A 47 4.51 -0.12 6.74
N ILE A 48 3.19 -0.32 6.73
CA ILE A 48 2.32 0.15 5.64
C ILE A 48 2.25 1.68 5.64
N VAL A 49 1.94 2.29 6.77
CA VAL A 49 1.80 3.75 6.89
C VAL A 49 3.16 4.42 6.70
N GLY A 50 4.18 3.95 7.42
CA GLY A 50 5.55 4.48 7.34
C GLY A 50 6.18 4.25 5.97
N GLY A 51 6.00 3.07 5.39
CA GLY A 51 6.48 2.72 4.04
C GLY A 51 5.79 3.55 2.96
N GLY A 52 4.47 3.74 3.07
CA GLY A 52 3.70 4.58 2.17
C GLY A 52 4.12 6.05 2.24
N ILE A 53 4.20 6.63 3.44
CA ILE A 53 4.57 8.04 3.63
C ILE A 53 6.03 8.28 3.22
N LEU A 54 6.98 7.51 3.77
CA LEU A 54 8.40 7.71 3.47
C LEU A 54 8.70 7.38 2.01
N GLY A 55 8.10 6.32 1.48
CA GLY A 55 8.18 5.96 0.07
C GLY A 55 7.67 7.07 -0.84
N ALA A 56 6.52 7.67 -0.53
CA ALA A 56 5.95 8.77 -1.32
C ALA A 56 6.86 10.01 -1.29
N ILE A 57 7.43 10.34 -0.14
CA ILE A 57 8.37 11.46 0.00
C ILE A 57 9.63 11.19 -0.82
N VAL A 58 10.30 10.05 -0.62
CA VAL A 58 11.56 9.73 -1.31
C VAL A 58 11.33 9.57 -2.81
N GLY A 59 10.28 8.84 -3.20
CA GLY A 59 9.91 8.67 -4.60
C GLY A 59 9.54 9.98 -5.29
N GLY A 60 8.80 10.86 -4.60
CA GLY A 60 8.45 12.19 -5.08
C GLY A 60 9.66 13.09 -5.26
N ILE A 61 10.60 13.09 -4.30
CA ILE A 61 11.85 13.85 -4.40
C ILE A 61 12.68 13.34 -5.58
N VAL A 62 12.84 12.02 -5.74
CA VAL A 62 13.59 11.44 -6.86
C VAL A 62 12.92 11.78 -8.19
N ALA A 63 11.59 11.63 -8.30
CA ALA A 63 10.86 12.03 -9.50
C ALA A 63 11.05 13.51 -9.85
N LEU A 64 11.06 14.39 -8.84
CA LEU A 64 11.25 15.83 -9.01
C LEU A 64 12.69 16.17 -9.46
N VAL A 65 13.70 15.60 -8.80
CA VAL A 65 15.12 15.81 -9.12
C VAL A 65 15.43 15.35 -10.54
N PHE A 66 14.86 14.23 -10.95
CA PHE A 66 15.03 13.68 -12.30
C PHE A 66 13.94 14.08 -13.28
N SER A 67 13.15 15.13 -12.98
CA SER A 67 12.05 15.59 -13.84
C SER A 67 12.50 15.96 -15.25
N ILE A 68 13.72 16.49 -15.40
CA ILE A 68 14.35 16.82 -16.69
C ILE A 68 14.64 15.58 -17.56
N ALA A 69 14.68 14.39 -16.97
CA ALA A 69 14.89 13.12 -17.67
C ALA A 69 13.57 12.56 -18.26
N GLY A 70 12.47 13.31 -18.23
CA GLY A 70 11.21 12.94 -18.82
C GLY A 70 10.61 11.66 -18.19
N PRO A 71 10.07 10.72 -18.98
CA PRO A 71 9.46 9.49 -18.46
C PRO A 71 10.39 8.65 -17.56
N MET A 72 11.70 8.74 -17.78
CA MET A 72 12.69 8.02 -16.99
C MET A 72 12.74 8.54 -15.54
N GLY A 73 12.53 9.84 -15.32
CA GLY A 73 12.46 10.42 -13.98
C GLY A 73 11.31 9.84 -13.14
N VAL A 74 10.15 9.62 -13.76
CA VAL A 74 8.98 8.99 -13.11
C VAL A 74 9.28 7.54 -12.73
N ALA A 75 9.92 6.78 -13.62
CA ALA A 75 10.30 5.40 -13.34
C ALA A 75 11.31 5.30 -12.17
N LEU A 76 12.30 6.21 -12.13
CA LEU A 76 13.26 6.30 -11.03
C LEU A 76 12.58 6.66 -9.70
N GLY A 77 11.61 7.58 -9.72
CA GLY A 77 10.79 7.89 -8.55
C GLY A 77 10.03 6.68 -8.02
N TRP A 78 9.42 5.90 -8.92
CA TRP A 78 8.73 4.65 -8.56
C TRP A 78 9.66 3.60 -7.97
N LEU A 79 10.86 3.42 -8.54
CA LEU A 79 11.87 2.52 -8.00
C LEU A 79 12.32 2.97 -6.61
N ALA A 80 12.55 4.28 -6.42
CA ALA A 80 12.91 4.84 -5.13
C ALA A 80 11.81 4.67 -4.08
N PHE A 81 10.54 4.85 -4.46
CA PHE A 81 9.38 4.51 -3.63
C PHE A 81 9.44 3.05 -3.17
N MET A 82 9.56 2.12 -4.12
CA MET A 82 9.54 0.68 -3.84
C MET A 82 10.67 0.26 -2.89
N ILE A 83 11.90 0.70 -3.18
CA ILE A 83 13.08 0.39 -2.37
C ILE A 83 12.91 0.93 -0.95
N THR A 84 12.44 2.17 -0.83
CA THR A 84 12.20 2.82 0.46
C THR A 84 11.12 2.07 1.26
N TYR A 85 10.04 1.66 0.60
CA TYR A 85 8.98 0.89 1.24
C TYR A 85 9.51 -0.45 1.78
N ILE A 86 10.25 -1.20 0.96
CA ILE A 86 10.85 -2.48 1.37
C ILE A 86 11.85 -2.26 2.51
N TRP A 87 12.61 -1.16 2.47
CA TRP A 87 13.51 -0.79 3.56
C TRP A 87 12.76 -0.54 4.87
N VAL A 88 11.61 0.14 4.85
CA VAL A 88 10.79 0.33 6.06
C VAL A 88 10.33 -1.02 6.61
N ILE A 89 9.83 -1.93 5.77
CA ILE A 89 9.44 -3.29 6.18
C ILE A 89 10.63 -4.01 6.84
N LYS A 90 11.81 -3.90 6.22
CA LYS A 90 13.05 -4.49 6.74
C LYS A 90 13.39 -3.97 8.14
N VAL A 91 13.30 -2.66 8.35
CA VAL A 91 13.61 -2.00 9.63
C VAL A 91 12.59 -2.37 10.69
N VAL A 92 11.29 -2.29 10.36
CA VAL A 92 10.20 -2.55 11.31
C VAL A 92 10.19 -4.01 11.77
N PHE A 93 10.41 -4.96 10.85
CA PHE A 93 10.44 -6.38 11.17
C PHE A 93 11.83 -6.94 11.51
N HIS A 94 12.87 -6.10 11.58
CA HIS A 94 14.23 -6.52 11.90
C HIS A 94 14.68 -7.74 11.07
N THR A 95 14.49 -7.67 9.75
CA THR A 95 14.72 -8.80 8.84
C THR A 95 15.75 -8.50 7.75
N ASP A 96 15.96 -9.45 6.85
CA ASP A 96 16.82 -9.32 5.68
C ASP A 96 16.06 -8.79 4.46
N TRP A 97 16.80 -8.22 3.50
CA TRP A 97 16.24 -7.65 2.27
C TRP A 97 15.37 -8.64 1.49
N LEU A 98 15.83 -9.89 1.35
CA LEU A 98 15.09 -10.91 0.60
C LEU A 98 13.72 -11.20 1.25
N ARG A 99 13.68 -11.35 2.57
CA ARG A 99 12.42 -11.62 3.28
C ARG A 99 11.49 -10.42 3.26
N ALA A 100 12.00 -9.21 3.44
CA ALA A 100 11.20 -7.98 3.32
C ALA A 100 10.62 -7.82 1.91
N PHE A 101 11.43 -8.08 0.86
CA PHE A 101 10.99 -8.05 -0.53
C PHE A 101 9.91 -9.11 -0.81
N LEU A 102 10.10 -10.36 -0.35
CA LEU A 102 9.11 -11.42 -0.54
C LEU A 102 7.80 -11.14 0.22
N ALA A 103 7.88 -10.61 1.45
CA ALA A 103 6.69 -10.21 2.21
C ALA A 103 5.90 -9.12 1.48
N TRP A 104 6.61 -8.08 0.99
CA TRP A 104 6.02 -7.02 0.18
C TRP A 104 5.41 -7.55 -1.12
N LEU A 105 6.11 -8.44 -1.82
CA LEU A 105 5.66 -9.02 -3.09
C LEU A 105 4.38 -9.86 -2.93
N ILE A 106 4.32 -10.70 -1.89
CA ILE A 106 3.10 -11.46 -1.60
C ILE A 106 1.97 -10.50 -1.22
N ALA A 107 2.26 -9.49 -0.40
CA ALA A 107 1.25 -8.54 0.04
C ALA A 107 0.62 -7.79 -1.13
N ILE A 108 1.43 -7.25 -2.04
CA ILE A 108 0.93 -6.50 -3.20
C ILE A 108 0.14 -7.38 -4.17
N VAL A 109 0.55 -8.65 -4.37
CA VAL A 109 -0.21 -9.60 -5.20
C VAL A 109 -1.58 -9.87 -4.60
N VAL A 110 -1.64 -10.15 -3.29
CA VAL A 110 -2.90 -10.41 -2.58
C VAL A 110 -3.78 -9.16 -2.57
N GLU A 111 -3.21 -7.98 -2.35
CA GLU A 111 -3.92 -6.71 -2.37
C GLU A 111 -4.54 -6.42 -3.74
N ILE A 112 -3.79 -6.61 -4.83
CA ILE A 112 -4.30 -6.46 -6.20
C ILE A 112 -5.44 -7.45 -6.48
N LEU A 113 -5.31 -8.71 -6.05
CA LEU A 113 -6.36 -9.71 -6.22
C LEU A 113 -7.65 -9.32 -5.47
N ILE A 114 -7.53 -8.93 -4.20
CA ILE A 114 -8.68 -8.50 -3.38
C ILE A 114 -9.31 -7.24 -3.98
N ALA A 115 -8.52 -6.23 -4.32
CA ALA A 115 -9.01 -5.00 -4.94
C ALA A 115 -9.71 -5.28 -6.27
N GLY A 116 -9.17 -6.18 -7.10
CA GLY A 116 -9.80 -6.61 -8.35
C GLY A 116 -11.15 -7.29 -8.13
N ILE A 117 -11.24 -8.25 -7.20
CA ILE A 117 -12.50 -8.94 -6.86
C ILE A 117 -13.54 -7.95 -6.32
N LEU A 118 -13.14 -7.07 -5.39
CA LEU A 118 -14.04 -6.06 -4.82
C LEU A 118 -14.51 -5.05 -5.86
N SER A 119 -13.64 -4.66 -6.81
CA SER A 119 -14.02 -3.75 -7.90
C SER A 119 -15.07 -4.38 -8.80
N ILE A 120 -14.91 -5.66 -9.17
CA ILE A 120 -15.90 -6.40 -9.97
C ILE A 120 -17.22 -6.53 -9.20
N ALA A 121 -17.17 -6.91 -7.93
CA ALA A 121 -18.36 -7.02 -7.08
C ALA A 121 -19.08 -5.66 -6.92
N GLY A 122 -18.32 -4.58 -6.73
CA GLY A 122 -18.84 -3.22 -6.67
C GLY A 122 -19.56 -2.82 -7.96
N ILE A 123 -18.94 -3.04 -9.12
CA ILE A 123 -19.58 -2.79 -10.42
C ILE A 123 -20.85 -3.63 -10.58
N ALA A 124 -20.81 -4.92 -10.24
CA ALA A 124 -21.96 -5.82 -10.35
C ALA A 124 -23.13 -5.34 -9.48
N THR A 125 -22.87 -4.97 -8.22
CA THR A 125 -23.91 -4.48 -7.31
C THR A 125 -24.51 -3.14 -7.75
N LEU A 126 -23.69 -2.19 -8.22
CA LEU A 126 -24.18 -0.92 -8.75
C LEU A 126 -24.99 -1.11 -10.04
N GLY A 127 -24.56 -2.01 -10.92
CA GLY A 127 -25.31 -2.39 -12.13
C GLY A 127 -26.66 -3.04 -11.82
N MET A 128 -26.79 -3.76 -10.69
CA MET A 128 -28.07 -4.34 -10.24
C MET A 128 -29.00 -3.31 -9.59
N LEU A 129 -28.48 -2.19 -9.10
CA LEU A 129 -29.26 -1.10 -8.47
C LEU A 129 -29.77 -0.07 -9.50
N HIS A 130 -29.28 -0.12 -10.73
CA HIS A 130 -29.71 0.70 -11.88
C HIS A 130 -30.13 -0.20 -13.06
N PRO A 131 -31.29 -0.89 -13.00
CA PRO A 131 -31.82 -1.68 -14.11
C PRO A 131 -32.23 -0.83 -15.32
#